data_AF-U4KLI8-F1
#
_entry.id   AF-U4KLI8-F1
#
_cell.length_a   1.000
_cell.length_b   1.000
_cell.length_c   1.000
_cell.angle_alpha   90.00
_cell.angle_beta   90.00
_cell.angle_gamma   90.00
#
_symmetry.space_group_name_H-M   'P 1'
#
loop_
_entity.id
_entity.type
_entity.pdbx_description
1 polymer ?
#
loop_
_entity_poly.entity_id
_entity_poly.type
_entity_poly.pdbx_seq_one_letter_code
_entity_poly.pdbx_strand_id
1 'polypeptide(L)'
;MKPNLEENIIKKFRDLVNSSKIFYKSDKHENNWNMICAFMDRIDDSIKVLNTREYLTDGIGDPVDVISFIVQVDIVVESISKLFKKLGIDNPLKDDFSIFNNVGDGRGSDDKFFKHIRALSFAHSISTDHASPYIEKQETQYSPFILNGSGIDQDKVIIMVYSTINEKDNISLRIPKKQFIKYVESRYNLISCLIQYIEEEIRLHKEERISDVIDISKDPIETLNNIKNAAIKRYDEALIDHIDEVIYTLEYKSGIVKNQEAVNQLKLYIIPYINEFVSLYQKMDDTAYEHSFYSVLDFNWITENSMSSYILSKIGSYLNEEMYGPNIYNFDINGPYDPKTPSNVEWGFQQLDKFKLLLADKYVDIDYKMPFKEIQLLVTTALFIDNLAKGKLKSQ
;
A
#
# COMPACT_ATOMS: atom_id res chain seq x y z
N MET A 1 -24.74 20.00 -18.73
CA MET A 1 -23.39 20.45 -18.31
C MET A 1 -22.76 19.44 -17.37
N LYS A 2 -21.48 19.14 -17.58
CA LYS A 2 -20.68 18.24 -16.74
C LYS A 2 -19.27 18.79 -16.58
N PRO A 3 -18.59 18.54 -15.45
CA PRO A 3 -17.18 18.83 -15.33
C PRO A 3 -16.35 17.86 -16.17
N ASN A 4 -15.12 18.26 -16.49
CA ASN A 4 -14.13 17.40 -17.10
C ASN A 4 -13.06 17.03 -16.04
N LEU A 5 -13.32 15.99 -15.26
CA LEU A 5 -12.41 15.52 -14.21
C LEU A 5 -11.60 14.33 -14.74
N GLU A 6 -10.34 14.57 -15.11
CA GLU A 6 -9.49 13.52 -15.70
C GLU A 6 -9.21 12.38 -14.71
N GLU A 7 -9.78 11.19 -14.93
CA GLU A 7 -9.61 10.01 -14.07
C GLU A 7 -8.14 9.60 -13.89
N ASN A 8 -7.28 9.90 -14.88
CA ASN A 8 -5.87 9.58 -14.80
C ASN A 8 -5.12 10.32 -13.68
N ILE A 9 -5.62 11.48 -13.22
CA ILE A 9 -4.98 12.26 -12.16
C ILE A 9 -5.06 11.50 -10.83
N ILE A 10 -6.26 11.11 -10.39
CA ILE A 10 -6.43 10.34 -9.15
C ILE A 10 -5.81 8.95 -9.25
N LYS A 11 -5.85 8.32 -10.43
CA LYS A 11 -5.16 7.05 -10.68
C LYS A 11 -3.66 7.18 -10.46
N LYS A 12 -3.02 8.20 -11.04
CA LYS A 12 -1.58 8.47 -10.84
C LYS A 12 -1.26 8.68 -9.36
N PHE A 13 -2.08 9.44 -8.64
CA PHE A 13 -1.91 9.64 -7.19
C PHE A 13 -1.95 8.30 -6.44
N ARG A 14 -2.94 7.44 -6.73
CA ARG A 14 -3.08 6.10 -6.15
C ARG A 14 -1.89 5.21 -6.44
N ASP A 15 -1.47 5.14 -7.71
CA ASP A 15 -0.35 4.32 -8.13
C ASP A 15 0.95 4.74 -7.41
N LEU A 16 1.18 6.05 -7.26
CA LEU A 16 2.34 6.57 -6.54
C LEU A 16 2.30 6.25 -5.05
N VAL A 17 1.18 6.49 -4.37
CA VAL A 17 1.01 6.16 -2.95
C VAL A 17 1.25 4.67 -2.71
N ASN A 18 0.76 3.81 -3.59
CA ASN A 18 0.93 2.36 -3.49
C ASN A 18 2.31 1.85 -3.92
N SER A 19 3.08 2.64 -4.67
CA SER A 19 4.42 2.27 -5.15
C SER A 19 5.47 2.23 -4.04
N SER A 20 5.19 2.82 -2.87
CA SER A 20 6.15 2.95 -1.78
C SER A 20 5.56 2.57 -0.44
N LYS A 21 6.29 1.72 0.29
CA LYS A 21 5.88 1.26 1.63
C LYS A 21 5.90 2.36 2.70
N ILE A 22 6.57 3.47 2.43
CA ILE A 22 6.70 4.58 3.39
C ILE A 22 5.34 5.11 3.84
N PHE A 23 4.31 5.06 2.97
CA PHE A 23 3.00 5.63 3.29
C PHE A 23 2.16 4.79 4.26
N TYR A 24 2.51 3.52 4.48
CA TYR A 24 1.81 2.65 5.42
C TYR A 24 2.71 1.99 6.47
N LYS A 25 4.03 2.15 6.38
CA LYS A 25 4.99 1.61 7.36
C LYS A 25 5.84 2.65 8.09
N SER A 26 5.92 3.89 7.61
CA SER A 26 6.70 4.92 8.30
C SER A 26 5.86 5.61 9.37
N ASP A 27 6.45 5.87 10.54
CA ASP A 27 5.80 6.58 11.66
C ASP A 27 5.19 7.93 11.22
N LYS A 28 5.82 8.59 10.24
CA LYS A 28 5.36 9.87 9.67
C LYS A 28 4.01 9.74 8.97
N HIS A 29 3.78 8.63 8.24
CA HIS A 29 2.66 8.51 7.31
C HIS A 29 1.67 7.39 7.65
N GLU A 30 2.05 6.42 8.48
CA GLU A 30 1.21 5.24 8.81
C GLU A 30 -0.18 5.64 9.34
N ASN A 31 -0.24 6.69 10.14
CA ASN A 31 -1.47 7.19 10.76
C ASN A 31 -2.41 7.87 9.75
N ASN A 32 -1.89 8.21 8.56
CA ASN A 32 -2.65 8.78 7.46
C ASN A 32 -3.07 7.73 6.42
N TRP A 33 -2.51 6.51 6.43
CA TRP A 33 -2.75 5.49 5.40
C TRP A 33 -4.23 5.21 5.15
N ASN A 34 -4.96 4.81 6.19
CA ASN A 34 -6.38 4.46 6.09
C ASN A 34 -7.22 5.64 5.57
N MET A 35 -6.86 6.86 5.97
CA MET A 35 -7.51 8.08 5.49
C MET A 35 -7.23 8.32 4.00
N ILE A 36 -5.97 8.18 3.57
CA ILE A 36 -5.58 8.33 2.17
C ILE A 36 -6.34 7.33 1.30
N CYS A 37 -6.37 6.05 1.68
CA CYS A 37 -7.14 5.00 0.98
C CYS A 37 -8.62 5.35 0.86
N ALA A 38 -9.27 5.68 1.98
CA ALA A 38 -10.68 6.03 1.99
C ALA A 38 -10.98 7.25 1.09
N PHE A 39 -10.10 8.24 1.08
CA PHE A 39 -10.27 9.44 0.26
C PHE A 39 -10.05 9.17 -1.23
N MET A 40 -9.08 8.33 -1.61
CA MET A 40 -8.91 7.93 -3.02
C MET A 40 -10.16 7.20 -3.53
N ASP A 41 -10.70 6.26 -2.76
CA ASP A 41 -11.90 5.50 -3.14
C ASP A 41 -13.12 6.42 -3.29
N ARG A 42 -13.30 7.34 -2.33
CA ARG A 42 -14.39 8.32 -2.37
C ARG A 42 -14.27 9.28 -3.54
N ILE A 43 -13.06 9.75 -3.86
CA ILE A 43 -12.83 10.62 -5.01
C ILE A 43 -13.14 9.86 -6.31
N ASP A 44 -12.63 8.63 -6.48
CA ASP A 44 -12.87 7.80 -7.66
C ASP A 44 -14.38 7.61 -7.93
N ASP A 45 -15.14 7.23 -6.91
CA ASP A 45 -16.59 7.05 -7.02
C ASP A 45 -17.30 8.36 -7.42
N SER A 46 -16.93 9.48 -6.77
CA SER A 46 -17.55 10.77 -7.04
C SER A 46 -17.22 11.33 -8.42
N ILE A 47 -15.97 11.23 -8.88
CA ILE A 47 -15.62 11.73 -10.22
C ILE A 47 -16.28 10.92 -11.33
N LYS A 48 -16.39 9.59 -11.15
CA LYS A 48 -17.07 8.72 -12.12
C LYS A 48 -18.52 9.14 -12.32
N VAL A 49 -19.22 9.44 -11.22
CA VAL A 49 -20.60 9.91 -11.25
C VAL A 49 -20.69 11.32 -11.86
N LEU A 50 -19.81 12.24 -11.46
CA LEU A 50 -19.77 13.61 -11.97
C LEU A 50 -19.45 13.69 -13.48
N ASN A 51 -18.59 12.82 -14.00
CA ASN A 51 -18.21 12.79 -15.42
C ASN A 51 -19.28 12.14 -16.32
N THR A 52 -20.12 11.27 -15.77
CA THR A 52 -21.07 10.45 -16.56
C THR A 52 -22.48 11.02 -16.55
N ARG A 53 -22.92 11.66 -15.46
CA ARG A 53 -24.28 12.20 -15.32
C ARG A 53 -24.33 13.71 -15.52
N GLU A 54 -25.28 14.18 -16.31
CA GLU A 54 -25.58 15.60 -16.43
C GLU A 54 -26.53 16.07 -15.33
N TYR A 55 -25.98 16.49 -14.19
CA TYR A 55 -26.78 17.05 -13.10
C TYR A 55 -27.24 18.49 -13.36
N LEU A 56 -26.40 19.30 -13.98
CA LEU A 56 -26.69 20.71 -14.26
C LEU A 56 -27.02 20.83 -15.75
N THR A 57 -28.27 21.05 -16.12
CA THR A 57 -28.66 21.20 -17.53
C THR A 57 -28.53 22.67 -17.98
N ASP A 58 -28.45 22.94 -19.28
CA ASP A 58 -28.43 24.34 -19.78
C ASP A 58 -29.79 25.05 -19.63
N GLY A 59 -30.87 24.28 -19.39
CA GLY A 59 -32.23 24.75 -19.17
C GLY A 59 -32.72 24.54 -17.73
N ILE A 60 -34.03 24.36 -17.55
CA ILE A 60 -34.63 24.00 -16.26
C ILE A 60 -34.46 22.49 -16.05
N GLY A 61 -33.82 22.10 -14.94
CA GLY A 61 -33.63 20.70 -14.54
C GLY A 61 -34.30 20.35 -13.21
N ASP A 62 -33.99 19.16 -12.68
CA ASP A 62 -34.50 18.70 -11.38
C ASP A 62 -33.69 19.32 -10.22
N PRO A 63 -34.33 19.89 -9.18
CA PRO A 63 -33.67 20.28 -7.93
C PRO A 63 -32.87 19.18 -7.24
N VAL A 64 -33.31 17.92 -7.33
CA VAL A 64 -32.62 16.76 -6.74
C VAL A 64 -31.26 16.53 -7.41
N ASP A 65 -31.15 16.86 -8.70
CA ASP A 65 -29.87 16.78 -9.41
C ASP A 65 -28.87 17.81 -8.88
N VAL A 66 -29.32 19.02 -8.52
CA VAL A 66 -28.45 20.04 -7.92
C VAL A 66 -27.93 19.57 -6.58
N ILE A 67 -28.81 19.04 -5.72
CA ILE A 67 -28.40 18.51 -4.41
C ILE A 67 -27.39 17.37 -4.60
N SER A 68 -27.68 16.42 -5.49
CA SER A 68 -26.80 15.30 -5.79
C SER A 68 -25.43 15.76 -6.30
N PHE A 69 -25.42 16.76 -7.18
CA PHE A 69 -24.18 17.38 -7.66
C PHE A 69 -23.37 18.00 -6.51
N ILE A 70 -23.99 18.82 -5.66
CA ILE A 70 -23.30 19.46 -4.53
C ILE A 70 -22.74 18.41 -3.57
N VAL A 71 -23.48 17.32 -3.30
CA VAL A 71 -22.98 16.19 -2.48
C VAL A 71 -21.72 15.58 -3.08
N GLN A 72 -21.71 15.27 -4.38
CA GLN A 72 -20.54 14.67 -5.02
C GLN A 72 -19.34 15.63 -5.06
N VAL A 73 -19.58 16.91 -5.33
CA VAL A 73 -18.52 17.94 -5.27
C VAL A 73 -17.97 18.08 -3.85
N ASP A 74 -18.81 18.06 -2.82
CA ASP A 74 -18.39 18.16 -1.43
C ASP A 74 -17.47 16.99 -1.04
N ILE A 75 -17.80 15.76 -1.45
CA ILE A 75 -16.95 14.58 -1.22
C ILE A 75 -15.55 14.79 -1.82
N VAL A 76 -15.46 15.24 -3.07
CA VAL A 76 -14.17 15.48 -3.75
C VAL A 76 -13.38 16.58 -3.03
N VAL A 77 -14.01 17.74 -2.81
CA VAL A 77 -13.33 18.91 -2.25
C VAL A 77 -12.93 18.68 -0.79
N GLU A 78 -13.79 18.09 0.03
CA GLU A 78 -13.49 17.83 1.42
C GLU A 78 -12.37 16.79 1.57
N SER A 79 -12.39 15.73 0.75
CA SER A 79 -11.33 14.71 0.72
C SER A 79 -9.98 15.35 0.40
N ILE A 80 -9.90 16.16 -0.66
CA ILE A 80 -8.67 16.85 -1.05
C ILE A 80 -8.23 17.84 0.04
N SER A 81 -9.13 18.67 0.56
CA SER A 81 -8.82 19.63 1.63
C SER A 81 -8.27 18.95 2.89
N LYS A 82 -8.84 17.79 3.26
CA LYS A 82 -8.35 17.00 4.39
C LYS A 82 -7.00 16.36 4.11
N LEU A 83 -6.72 15.92 2.87
CA LEU A 83 -5.38 15.44 2.48
C LEU A 83 -4.34 16.53 2.71
N PHE A 84 -4.54 17.74 2.15
CA PHE A 84 -3.63 18.87 2.38
C PHE A 84 -3.39 19.12 3.87
N LYS A 85 -4.47 19.21 4.66
CA LYS A 85 -4.38 19.47 6.11
C LYS A 85 -3.60 18.38 6.85
N LYS A 86 -3.85 17.11 6.55
CA LYS A 86 -3.30 15.96 7.28
C LYS A 86 -1.87 15.63 6.89
N LEU A 87 -1.50 15.94 5.66
CA LEU A 87 -0.13 15.86 5.18
C LEU A 87 0.70 17.11 5.51
N GLY A 88 0.08 18.15 6.10
CA GLY A 88 0.76 19.39 6.46
C GLY A 88 1.18 20.23 5.26
N ILE A 89 0.43 20.14 4.15
CA ILE A 89 0.70 20.84 2.88
C ILE A 89 -0.20 22.08 2.82
N ASP A 90 0.36 23.21 2.40
CA ASP A 90 -0.41 24.42 2.14
C ASP A 90 -1.29 24.26 0.90
N ASN A 91 -2.59 24.43 1.06
CA ASN A 91 -3.53 24.43 -0.06
C ASN A 91 -3.46 25.78 -0.79
N PRO A 92 -3.04 25.83 -2.06
CA PRO A 92 -2.85 27.08 -2.80
C PRO A 92 -4.16 27.84 -3.07
N LEU A 93 -5.32 27.18 -2.97
CA LEU A 93 -6.64 27.79 -3.22
C LEU A 93 -7.45 28.04 -1.94
N LYS A 94 -6.84 27.92 -0.76
CA LYS A 94 -7.53 28.07 0.54
C LYS A 94 -8.29 29.40 0.69
N ASP A 95 -7.67 30.49 0.23
CA ASP A 95 -8.20 31.85 0.32
C ASP A 95 -8.62 32.42 -1.05
N ASP A 96 -8.66 31.58 -2.10
CA ASP A 96 -9.13 31.94 -3.43
C ASP A 96 -10.63 32.25 -3.41
N PHE A 97 -11.04 33.31 -4.10
CA PHE A 97 -12.43 33.74 -4.24
C PHE A 97 -12.80 34.07 -5.71
N SER A 98 -11.94 33.70 -6.65
CA SER A 98 -12.03 34.13 -8.05
C SER A 98 -13.19 33.50 -8.82
N ILE A 99 -13.74 32.38 -8.33
CA ILE A 99 -14.77 31.61 -9.04
C ILE A 99 -16.15 32.18 -8.73
N PHE A 100 -16.54 32.24 -7.47
CA PHE A 100 -17.85 32.74 -7.06
C PHE A 100 -17.86 34.25 -6.81
N ASN A 101 -16.70 34.86 -6.57
CA ASN A 101 -16.54 36.30 -6.30
C ASN A 101 -17.39 36.79 -5.12
N ASN A 102 -17.61 35.93 -4.11
CA ASN A 102 -18.40 36.27 -2.94
C ASN A 102 -17.56 36.29 -1.66
N VAL A 103 -17.19 37.50 -1.26
CA VAL A 103 -16.34 37.76 -0.08
C VAL A 103 -17.12 37.87 1.23
N GLY A 104 -18.46 37.83 1.20
CA GLY A 104 -19.29 38.00 2.40
C GLY A 104 -18.93 39.27 3.17
N ASP A 105 -18.62 39.13 4.46
CA ASP A 105 -18.13 40.19 5.35
C ASP A 105 -16.67 40.64 5.12
N GLY A 106 -16.05 40.24 4.01
CA GLY A 106 -14.64 40.51 3.66
C GLY A 106 -13.68 39.36 4.01
N ARG A 107 -14.17 38.29 4.64
CA ARG A 107 -13.37 37.09 5.00
C ARG A 107 -13.77 35.84 4.22
N GLY A 108 -14.64 35.98 3.23
CA GLY A 108 -15.10 34.90 2.34
C GLY A 108 -13.99 34.35 1.45
N SER A 109 -14.20 33.11 0.99
CA SER A 109 -13.43 32.44 -0.05
C SER A 109 -14.36 31.50 -0.80
N ASP A 110 -13.98 31.00 -1.96
CA ASP A 110 -14.78 30.06 -2.75
C ASP A 110 -15.12 28.80 -1.93
N ASP A 111 -14.16 28.29 -1.15
CA ASP A 111 -14.37 27.14 -0.26
C ASP A 111 -15.38 27.45 0.86
N LYS A 112 -15.32 28.66 1.44
CA LYS A 112 -16.27 29.09 2.48
C LYS A 112 -17.66 29.32 1.88
N PHE A 113 -17.73 29.90 0.69
CA PHE A 113 -18.98 30.15 -0.02
C PHE A 113 -19.64 28.82 -0.43
N PHE A 114 -18.87 27.87 -0.96
CA PHE A 114 -19.38 26.55 -1.29
C PHE A 114 -19.88 25.81 -0.05
N LYS A 115 -19.18 25.90 1.10
CA LYS A 115 -19.68 25.35 2.37
C LYS A 115 -21.00 25.99 2.81
N HIS A 116 -21.17 27.28 2.56
CA HIS A 116 -22.42 27.98 2.83
C HIS A 116 -23.55 27.51 1.90
N ILE A 117 -23.28 27.38 0.60
CA ILE A 117 -24.20 26.76 -0.38
C ILE A 117 -24.62 25.35 0.09
N ARG A 118 -23.66 24.51 0.50
CA ARG A 118 -23.91 23.16 1.02
C ARG A 118 -24.83 23.16 2.25
N ALA A 119 -24.59 24.07 3.19
CA ALA A 119 -25.41 24.24 4.39
C ALA A 119 -26.86 24.58 4.02
N LEU A 120 -27.05 25.57 3.14
CA LEU A 120 -28.38 25.95 2.63
C LEU A 120 -29.03 24.87 1.75
N SER A 121 -28.25 23.98 1.14
CA SER A 121 -28.80 23.03 0.16
C SER A 121 -29.34 21.75 0.77
N PHE A 122 -28.53 21.05 1.56
CA PHE A 122 -28.94 19.74 2.08
C PHE A 122 -28.43 19.43 3.48
N ALA A 123 -27.35 20.07 3.92
CA ALA A 123 -26.74 19.73 5.21
C ALA A 123 -27.49 20.36 6.40
N HIS A 124 -27.91 21.62 6.26
CA HIS A 124 -28.50 22.42 7.34
C HIS A 124 -29.63 23.34 6.84
N SER A 125 -30.33 22.95 5.78
CA SER A 125 -31.33 23.79 5.09
C SER A 125 -32.48 24.26 5.99
N ILE A 126 -32.75 23.53 7.07
CA ILE A 126 -33.80 23.83 8.08
C ILE A 126 -33.30 24.76 9.20
N SER A 127 -31.99 24.98 9.36
CA SER A 127 -31.42 25.97 10.28
C SER A 127 -29.93 26.15 10.01
N THR A 128 -29.56 27.24 9.34
CA THR A 128 -28.17 27.62 9.06
C THR A 128 -27.81 28.86 9.88
N ASP A 129 -27.21 28.64 11.05
CA ASP A 129 -26.86 29.68 12.05
C ASP A 129 -25.37 29.66 12.46
N HIS A 130 -24.57 28.78 11.86
CA HIS A 130 -23.16 28.64 12.16
C HIS A 130 -22.36 29.86 11.71
N ALA A 131 -21.47 30.34 12.58
CA ALA A 131 -20.62 31.49 12.28
C ALA A 131 -19.87 31.31 10.96
N SER A 132 -20.15 32.18 9.98
CA SER A 132 -19.53 32.19 8.66
C SER A 132 -19.50 33.61 8.10
N PRO A 133 -18.68 33.89 7.07
CA PRO A 133 -18.67 35.21 6.41
C PRO A 133 -19.99 35.64 5.78
N TYR A 134 -20.98 34.74 5.71
CA TYR A 134 -22.26 34.95 5.01
C TYR A 134 -23.46 34.99 5.95
N ILE A 135 -23.22 34.89 7.27
CA ILE A 135 -24.25 34.85 8.31
C ILE A 135 -23.87 35.87 9.38
N GLU A 136 -24.75 36.85 9.63
CA GLU A 136 -24.55 37.85 10.67
C GLU A 136 -24.72 37.27 12.08
N LYS A 137 -24.22 38.00 13.07
CA LYS A 137 -24.37 37.60 14.46
C LYS A 137 -25.87 37.56 14.82
N GLN A 138 -26.33 36.42 15.33
CA GLN A 138 -27.74 36.12 15.66
C GLN A 138 -28.66 35.95 14.43
N GLU A 139 -28.10 35.90 13.21
CA GLU A 139 -28.86 35.52 12.03
C GLU A 139 -29.04 34.01 11.97
N THR A 140 -30.25 33.56 11.64
CA THR A 140 -30.52 32.19 11.22
C THR A 140 -31.13 32.23 9.83
N GLN A 141 -30.54 31.47 8.92
CA GLN A 141 -31.02 31.35 7.54
C GLN A 141 -31.70 29.99 7.32
N TYR A 142 -32.71 29.98 6.47
CA TYR A 142 -33.48 28.82 6.06
C TYR A 142 -33.57 28.76 4.55
N SER A 143 -33.49 27.56 3.98
CA SER A 143 -33.63 27.36 2.54
C SER A 143 -34.83 26.47 2.26
N PRO A 144 -35.97 27.04 1.81
CA PRO A 144 -37.19 26.28 1.58
C PRO A 144 -37.11 25.44 0.30
N PHE A 145 -36.35 25.87 -0.71
CA PHE A 145 -36.21 25.17 -1.98
C PHE A 145 -34.98 25.66 -2.77
N ILE A 146 -34.55 24.79 -3.69
CA ILE A 146 -33.52 25.05 -4.69
C ILE A 146 -34.10 24.80 -6.07
N LEU A 147 -33.66 25.56 -7.07
CA LEU A 147 -34.05 25.38 -8.47
C LEU A 147 -32.81 25.17 -9.34
N ASN A 148 -32.93 24.21 -10.27
CA ASN A 148 -31.95 23.95 -11.32
C ASN A 148 -32.27 24.81 -12.56
N GLY A 149 -32.26 26.13 -12.38
CA GLY A 149 -32.71 27.08 -13.38
C GLY A 149 -34.18 27.49 -13.22
N SER A 150 -34.54 28.61 -13.82
CA SER A 150 -35.91 29.11 -13.90
C SER A 150 -36.18 29.68 -15.30
N GLY A 151 -37.41 30.11 -15.58
CA GLY A 151 -37.74 30.71 -16.88
C GLY A 151 -36.86 31.92 -17.27
N ILE A 152 -36.39 32.69 -16.28
CA ILE A 152 -35.58 33.92 -16.48
C ILE A 152 -34.08 33.66 -16.24
N ASP A 153 -33.73 32.71 -15.37
CA ASP A 153 -32.35 32.35 -15.04
C ASP A 153 -32.10 30.87 -15.32
N GLN A 154 -32.14 30.46 -16.59
CA GLN A 154 -32.02 29.05 -16.99
C GLN A 154 -30.63 28.47 -16.69
N ASP A 155 -29.58 29.28 -16.78
CA ASP A 155 -28.18 28.87 -16.62
C ASP A 155 -27.67 28.96 -15.17
N LYS A 156 -28.55 29.21 -14.19
CA LYS A 156 -28.18 29.39 -12.78
C LYS A 156 -28.82 28.35 -11.88
N VAL A 157 -28.12 28.00 -10.80
CA VAL A 157 -28.73 27.41 -9.61
C VAL A 157 -29.28 28.55 -8.77
N ILE A 158 -30.53 28.39 -8.31
CA ILE A 158 -31.21 29.39 -7.48
C ILE A 158 -31.50 28.76 -6.13
N ILE A 159 -30.99 29.36 -5.06
CA ILE A 159 -31.24 28.95 -3.68
C ILE A 159 -32.05 30.07 -3.02
N MET A 160 -33.27 29.76 -2.60
CA MET A 160 -34.07 30.71 -1.83
C MET A 160 -33.58 30.72 -0.38
N VAL A 161 -33.50 31.91 0.22
CA VAL A 161 -33.03 32.07 1.60
C VAL A 161 -34.00 32.97 2.35
N TYR A 162 -34.58 32.42 3.41
CA TYR A 162 -35.30 33.18 4.43
C TYR A 162 -34.38 33.48 5.59
N SER A 163 -34.52 34.65 6.19
CA SER A 163 -33.64 35.11 7.27
C SER A 163 -34.45 35.61 8.46
N THR A 164 -33.94 35.39 9.67
CA THR A 164 -34.47 36.04 10.88
C THR A 164 -34.22 37.55 10.91
N ILE A 165 -33.37 38.06 10.02
CA ILE A 165 -33.14 39.49 9.80
C ILE A 165 -34.09 39.97 8.69
N ASN A 166 -35.05 40.82 9.04
CA ASN A 166 -36.12 41.27 8.13
C ASN A 166 -35.61 41.92 6.83
N GLU A 167 -34.51 42.68 6.90
CA GLU A 167 -33.93 43.35 5.73
C GLU A 167 -33.29 42.39 4.72
N LYS A 168 -33.05 41.14 5.14
CA LYS A 168 -32.43 40.08 4.34
C LYS A 168 -33.38 38.92 4.08
N ASP A 169 -34.63 39.03 4.50
CA ASP A 169 -35.60 37.96 4.28
C ASP A 169 -35.98 37.87 2.80
N ASN A 170 -36.28 36.65 2.35
CA ASN A 170 -36.69 36.35 0.97
C ASN A 170 -35.67 36.76 -0.11
N ILE A 171 -34.38 36.53 0.14
CA ILE A 171 -33.31 36.73 -0.84
C ILE A 171 -33.05 35.45 -1.63
N SER A 172 -32.59 35.58 -2.88
CA SER A 172 -32.21 34.43 -3.71
C SER A 172 -30.74 34.48 -4.07
N LEU A 173 -29.97 33.44 -3.74
CA LEU A 173 -28.64 33.23 -4.30
C LEU A 173 -28.78 32.68 -5.71
N ARG A 174 -28.30 33.42 -6.71
CA ARG A 174 -28.37 33.04 -8.13
C ARG A 174 -26.97 32.83 -8.68
N ILE A 175 -26.56 31.57 -8.76
CA ILE A 175 -25.18 31.20 -9.04
C ILE A 175 -25.11 30.53 -10.42
N PRO A 176 -24.35 31.07 -11.39
CA PRO A 176 -24.12 30.42 -12.67
C PRO A 176 -23.66 28.96 -12.52
N LYS A 177 -24.32 28.04 -13.23
CA LYS A 177 -23.96 26.60 -13.25
C LYS A 177 -22.50 26.39 -13.64
N LYS A 178 -21.97 27.23 -14.54
CA LYS A 178 -20.54 27.27 -14.92
C LYS A 178 -19.58 27.51 -13.76
N GLN A 179 -19.97 28.27 -12.72
CA GLN A 179 -19.11 28.49 -11.56
C GLN A 179 -18.95 27.22 -10.73
N PHE A 180 -20.02 26.44 -10.57
CA PHE A 180 -19.94 25.14 -9.90
C PHE A 180 -19.00 24.15 -10.62
N ILE A 181 -19.08 24.12 -11.96
CA ILE A 181 -18.19 23.30 -12.79
C ILE A 181 -16.73 23.73 -12.60
N LYS A 182 -16.44 25.03 -12.75
CA LYS A 182 -15.09 25.57 -12.54
C LYS A 182 -14.55 25.31 -11.13
N TYR A 183 -15.42 25.42 -10.13
CA TYR A 183 -15.05 25.18 -8.74
C TYR A 183 -14.56 23.74 -8.54
N VAL A 184 -15.36 22.73 -8.90
CA VAL A 184 -14.94 21.33 -8.72
C VAL A 184 -13.70 20.99 -9.55
N GLU A 185 -13.61 21.48 -10.79
CA GLU A 185 -12.44 21.26 -11.66
C GLU A 185 -11.16 21.85 -11.03
N SER A 186 -11.23 23.10 -10.52
CA SER A 186 -10.08 23.75 -9.88
C SER A 186 -9.59 23.01 -8.65
N ARG A 187 -10.51 22.48 -7.83
CA ARG A 187 -10.17 21.76 -6.59
C ARG A 187 -9.70 20.35 -6.86
N TYR A 188 -10.31 19.65 -7.83
CA TYR A 188 -9.85 18.34 -8.27
C TYR A 188 -8.41 18.38 -8.80
N ASN A 189 -8.08 19.42 -9.57
CA ASN A 189 -6.73 19.59 -10.13
C ASN A 189 -5.65 19.81 -9.05
N LEU A 190 -6.01 20.12 -7.80
CA LEU A 190 -5.05 20.18 -6.69
C LEU A 190 -4.43 18.82 -6.36
N ILE A 191 -4.99 17.71 -6.83
CA ILE A 191 -4.36 16.39 -6.71
C ILE A 191 -2.98 16.39 -7.38
N SER A 192 -2.74 17.21 -8.41
CA SER A 192 -1.40 17.34 -9.00
C SER A 192 -0.36 17.88 -8.01
N CYS A 193 -0.73 18.77 -7.09
CA CYS A 193 0.16 19.24 -6.02
C CYS A 193 0.41 18.12 -5.00
N LEU A 194 -0.61 17.32 -4.68
CA LEU A 194 -0.46 16.15 -3.81
C LEU A 194 0.47 15.11 -4.45
N ILE A 195 0.35 14.88 -5.76
CA ILE A 195 1.25 14.00 -6.53
C ILE A 195 2.70 14.47 -6.41
N GLN A 196 2.96 15.76 -6.61
CA GLN A 196 4.31 16.32 -6.48
C GLN A 196 4.88 16.11 -5.07
N TYR A 197 4.06 16.29 -4.04
CA TYR A 197 4.46 16.00 -2.66
C TYR A 197 4.83 14.53 -2.45
N ILE A 198 4.01 13.60 -2.95
CA ILE A 198 4.26 12.15 -2.84
C ILE A 198 5.54 11.76 -3.59
N GLU A 199 5.75 12.27 -4.80
CA GLU A 199 6.97 12.06 -5.59
C GLU A 199 8.21 12.54 -4.80
N GLU A 200 8.12 13.71 -4.18
CA GLU A 200 9.20 14.29 -3.38
C GLU A 200 9.49 13.48 -2.10
N GLU A 201 8.46 13.03 -1.38
CA GLU A 201 8.64 12.18 -0.20
C GLU A 201 9.33 10.85 -0.55
N ILE A 202 8.97 10.24 -1.68
CA ILE A 202 9.63 9.03 -2.17
C ILE A 202 11.09 9.33 -2.52
N ARG A 203 11.36 10.43 -3.24
CA ARG A 203 12.71 10.83 -3.64
C ARG A 203 13.60 11.07 -2.41
N LEU A 204 13.13 11.87 -1.46
CA LEU A 204 13.87 12.17 -0.22
C LEU A 204 14.15 10.90 0.58
N HIS A 205 13.17 10.00 0.72
CA HIS A 205 13.38 8.73 1.38
C HIS A 205 14.47 7.89 0.68
N LYS A 206 14.41 7.77 -0.65
CA LYS A 206 15.44 7.05 -1.41
C LYS A 206 16.83 7.64 -1.21
N GLU A 207 16.96 8.96 -1.31
CA GLU A 207 18.24 9.66 -1.09
C GLU A 207 18.80 9.42 0.31
N GLU A 208 17.95 9.51 1.33
CA GLU A 208 18.33 9.22 2.71
C GLU A 208 18.83 7.76 2.84
N ARG A 209 18.10 6.79 2.27
CA ARG A 209 18.47 5.36 2.31
C ARG A 209 19.70 5.00 1.49
N ILE A 210 20.00 5.74 0.41
CA ILE A 210 21.22 5.57 -0.39
C ILE A 210 22.43 6.19 0.34
N SER A 211 22.22 7.26 1.11
CA SER A 211 23.28 7.91 1.88
C SER A 211 23.72 7.12 3.13
N ASP A 212 22.84 6.26 3.65
CA ASP A 212 23.12 5.30 4.73
C ASP A 212 23.92 4.12 4.16
N VAL A 213 25.26 4.21 4.25
CA VAL A 213 26.18 3.22 3.67
C VAL A 213 26.11 1.91 4.44
N ILE A 214 25.95 0.80 3.71
CA ILE A 214 25.99 -0.56 4.23
C ILE A 214 27.45 -0.99 4.32
N ASP A 215 27.93 -1.15 5.55
CA ASP A 215 29.31 -1.57 5.80
C ASP A 215 29.52 -3.05 5.41
N ILE A 216 30.55 -3.31 4.61
CA ILE A 216 31.01 -4.65 4.27
C ILE A 216 32.12 -5.04 5.23
N SER A 217 31.86 -6.07 6.04
CA SER A 217 32.83 -6.66 6.96
C SER A 217 33.58 -7.83 6.31
N LYS A 218 34.69 -8.23 6.95
CA LYS A 218 35.35 -9.50 6.65
C LYS A 218 34.52 -10.70 7.10
N ASP A 219 33.67 -10.52 8.10
CA ASP A 219 32.70 -11.53 8.52
C ASP A 219 31.44 -11.42 7.63
N PRO A 220 31.10 -12.48 6.85
CA PRO A 220 29.88 -12.51 6.06
C PRO A 220 28.61 -12.33 6.89
N ILE A 221 28.57 -12.83 8.13
CA ILE A 221 27.39 -12.71 9.01
C ILE A 221 27.20 -11.27 9.45
N GLU A 222 28.28 -10.57 9.81
CA GLU A 222 28.21 -9.14 10.13
C GLU A 222 27.72 -8.32 8.91
N THR A 223 28.21 -8.63 7.72
CA THR A 223 27.74 -7.99 6.47
C THR A 223 26.25 -8.24 6.24
N LEU A 224 25.77 -9.48 6.41
CA LEU A 224 24.35 -9.82 6.28
C LEU A 224 23.48 -9.08 7.30
N ASN A 225 23.94 -8.94 8.55
CA ASN A 225 23.23 -8.15 9.56
C ASN A 225 23.17 -6.66 9.18
N ASN A 226 24.22 -6.11 8.60
CA ASN A 226 24.22 -4.73 8.10
C ASN A 226 23.20 -4.54 6.95
N ILE A 227 23.13 -5.49 6.01
CA ILE A 227 22.12 -5.50 4.96
C ILE A 227 20.72 -5.62 5.57
N LYS A 228 20.51 -6.52 6.53
CA LYS A 228 19.22 -6.70 7.21
C LYS A 228 18.74 -5.42 7.87
N ASN A 229 19.63 -4.69 8.55
CA ASN A 229 19.31 -3.39 9.15
C ASN A 229 18.88 -2.37 8.08
N ALA A 230 19.54 -2.34 6.92
CA ALA A 230 19.12 -1.51 5.80
C ALA A 230 17.76 -1.96 5.22
N ALA A 231 17.52 -3.27 5.11
CA ALA A 231 16.26 -3.84 4.65
C ALA A 231 15.08 -3.49 5.57
N ILE A 232 15.28 -3.54 6.90
CA ILE A 232 14.29 -3.08 7.90
C ILE A 232 13.95 -1.61 7.69
N LYS A 233 14.96 -0.76 7.55
CA LYS A 233 14.81 0.69 7.30
C LYS A 233 14.13 1.01 5.95
N ARG A 234 14.12 0.05 5.02
CA ARG A 234 13.52 0.14 3.68
C ARG A 234 12.20 -0.65 3.55
N TYR A 235 11.77 -1.30 4.64
CA TYR A 235 10.56 -2.13 4.71
C TYR A 235 10.58 -3.35 3.75
N ASP A 236 11.76 -3.91 3.49
CA ASP A 236 11.95 -5.05 2.59
C ASP A 236 11.85 -6.39 3.32
N GLU A 237 10.62 -6.76 3.70
CA GLU A 237 10.30 -7.98 4.46
C GLU A 237 10.83 -9.26 3.78
N ALA A 238 10.68 -9.37 2.45
CA ALA A 238 11.15 -10.54 1.71
C ALA A 238 12.67 -10.73 1.82
N LEU A 239 13.45 -9.64 1.75
CA LEU A 239 14.89 -9.72 1.94
C LEU A 239 15.28 -10.02 3.39
N ILE A 240 14.54 -9.47 4.37
CA ILE A 240 14.77 -9.73 5.79
C ILE A 240 14.67 -11.23 6.07
N ASP A 241 13.59 -11.86 5.62
CA ASP A 241 13.34 -13.30 5.83
C ASP A 241 14.42 -14.14 5.14
N HIS A 242 14.77 -13.80 3.89
CA HIS A 242 15.84 -14.47 3.15
C HIS A 242 17.20 -14.37 3.84
N ILE A 243 17.55 -13.19 4.36
CA ILE A 243 18.81 -13.01 5.12
C ILE A 243 18.82 -13.88 6.37
N ASP A 244 17.68 -14.05 7.06
CA ASP A 244 17.59 -14.91 8.24
C ASP A 244 17.79 -16.40 7.93
N GLU A 245 17.38 -16.85 6.75
CA GLU A 245 17.68 -18.19 6.25
C GLU A 245 19.17 -18.36 5.91
N VAL A 246 19.77 -17.36 5.25
CA VAL A 246 21.19 -17.37 4.91
C VAL A 246 22.06 -17.32 6.16
N ILE A 247 21.77 -16.46 7.14
CA ILE A 247 22.49 -16.39 8.42
C ILE A 247 22.40 -17.75 9.14
N TYR A 248 21.20 -18.32 9.24
CA TYR A 248 21.03 -19.64 9.85
C TYR A 248 21.89 -20.72 9.16
N THR A 249 21.97 -20.68 7.83
CA THR A 249 22.83 -21.57 7.04
C THR A 249 24.32 -21.37 7.38
N LEU A 250 24.79 -20.12 7.43
CA LEU A 250 26.19 -19.80 7.73
C LEU A 250 26.59 -20.14 9.17
N GLU A 251 25.67 -19.99 10.12
CA GLU A 251 25.88 -20.28 11.54
C GLU A 251 25.74 -21.77 11.89
N TYR A 252 25.15 -22.58 11.01
CA TYR A 252 24.84 -23.98 11.26
C TYR A 252 26.07 -24.78 11.75
N LYS A 253 25.88 -25.48 12.87
CA LYS A 253 26.85 -26.39 13.48
C LYS A 253 26.16 -27.70 13.84
N SER A 254 26.75 -28.81 13.43
CA SER A 254 26.25 -30.15 13.74
C SER A 254 27.37 -31.04 14.28
N GLY A 255 27.03 -31.92 15.22
CA GLY A 255 27.89 -33.03 15.61
C GLY A 255 27.96 -34.14 14.56
N ILE A 256 27.04 -34.13 13.58
CA ILE A 256 27.01 -35.09 12.47
C ILE A 256 27.97 -34.60 11.39
N VAL A 257 29.14 -35.24 11.29
CA VAL A 257 30.22 -34.85 10.36
C VAL A 257 29.74 -34.74 8.91
N LYS A 258 28.88 -35.67 8.48
CA LYS A 258 28.31 -35.68 7.11
C LYS A 258 27.48 -34.43 6.83
N ASN A 259 26.61 -34.03 7.76
CA ASN A 259 25.80 -32.82 7.63
C ASN A 259 26.67 -31.57 7.67
N GLN A 260 27.63 -31.52 8.59
CA GLN A 260 28.52 -30.37 8.72
C GLN A 260 29.30 -30.13 7.42
N GLU A 261 29.86 -31.19 6.82
CA GLU A 261 30.63 -31.09 5.59
C GLU A 261 29.77 -30.68 4.39
N ALA A 262 28.57 -31.27 4.25
CA ALA A 262 27.65 -30.90 3.18
C ALA A 262 27.21 -29.43 3.29
N VAL A 263 26.86 -28.96 4.50
CA VAL A 263 26.48 -27.56 4.70
C VAL A 263 27.67 -26.63 4.51
N ASN A 264 28.90 -27.02 4.90
CA ASN A 264 30.10 -26.20 4.66
C ASN A 264 30.31 -25.90 3.16
N GLN A 265 30.04 -26.87 2.27
CA GLN A 265 30.11 -26.62 0.83
C GLN A 265 29.04 -25.60 0.38
N LEU A 266 27.83 -25.68 0.93
CA LEU A 266 26.79 -24.68 0.67
C LEU A 266 27.21 -23.29 1.18
N LYS A 267 27.81 -23.20 2.37
CA LYS A 267 28.34 -21.92 2.90
C LYS A 267 29.36 -21.30 1.93
N LEU A 268 30.29 -22.10 1.41
CA LEU A 268 31.30 -21.65 0.45
C LEU A 268 30.68 -21.18 -0.88
N TYR A 269 29.57 -21.79 -1.30
CA TYR A 269 28.82 -21.35 -2.47
C TYR A 269 28.11 -20.01 -2.26
N ILE A 270 27.55 -19.76 -1.08
CA ILE A 270 26.77 -18.54 -0.78
C ILE A 270 27.67 -17.30 -0.69
N ILE A 271 28.80 -17.41 0.04
CA ILE A 271 29.63 -16.25 0.45
C ILE A 271 30.01 -15.31 -0.71
N PRO A 272 30.44 -15.79 -1.90
CA PRO A 272 30.83 -14.94 -3.02
C PRO A 272 29.75 -13.95 -3.50
N TYR A 273 28.47 -14.29 -3.31
CA TYR A 273 27.35 -13.48 -3.80
C TYR A 273 27.01 -12.27 -2.90
N ILE A 274 27.48 -12.25 -1.65
CA ILE A 274 27.04 -11.26 -0.66
C ILE A 274 27.53 -9.85 -1.03
N ASN A 275 28.80 -9.67 -1.35
CA ASN A 275 29.38 -8.33 -1.55
C ASN A 275 28.89 -7.64 -2.83
N GLU A 276 28.69 -8.43 -3.91
CA GLU A 276 28.09 -7.93 -5.15
C GLU A 276 26.64 -7.49 -4.89
N PHE A 277 25.88 -8.30 -4.16
CA PHE A 277 24.52 -7.96 -3.76
C PHE A 277 24.45 -6.67 -2.95
N VAL A 278 25.33 -6.49 -1.95
CA VAL A 278 25.41 -5.24 -1.16
C VAL A 278 25.56 -4.03 -2.09
N SER A 279 26.41 -4.14 -3.11
CA SER A 279 26.71 -3.03 -4.03
C SER A 279 25.50 -2.62 -4.87
N LEU A 280 24.68 -3.59 -5.30
CA LEU A 280 23.43 -3.35 -6.02
C LEU A 280 22.36 -2.81 -5.07
N TYR A 281 22.20 -3.45 -3.91
CA TYR A 281 21.22 -3.06 -2.90
C TYR A 281 21.49 -1.65 -2.37
N GLN A 282 22.75 -1.25 -2.13
CA GLN A 282 23.11 0.10 -1.68
C GLN A 282 22.57 1.18 -2.62
N LYS A 283 22.64 0.95 -3.93
CA LYS A 283 22.19 1.89 -4.96
C LYS A 283 20.68 1.90 -5.15
N MET A 284 19.96 1.01 -4.46
CA MET A 284 18.54 0.74 -4.70
C MET A 284 18.28 0.43 -6.18
N ASP A 285 19.19 -0.33 -6.79
CA ASP A 285 19.07 -0.79 -8.17
C ASP A 285 18.06 -1.94 -8.23
N ASP A 286 17.02 -1.81 -9.06
CA ASP A 286 15.98 -2.82 -9.18
C ASP A 286 16.53 -4.18 -9.68
N THR A 287 17.70 -4.20 -10.33
CA THR A 287 18.38 -5.44 -10.72
C THR A 287 18.89 -6.25 -9.51
N ALA A 288 18.94 -5.66 -8.31
CA ALA A 288 19.25 -6.40 -7.09
C ALA A 288 18.29 -7.57 -6.87
N TYR A 289 17.01 -7.46 -7.25
CA TYR A 289 16.02 -8.53 -7.13
C TYR A 289 16.23 -9.68 -8.13
N GLU A 290 17.02 -9.47 -9.17
CA GLU A 290 17.43 -10.50 -10.14
C GLU A 290 18.80 -11.11 -9.81
N HIS A 291 19.48 -10.57 -8.78
CA HIS A 291 20.80 -11.02 -8.39
C HIS A 291 20.76 -12.44 -7.80
N SER A 292 21.76 -13.26 -8.13
CA SER A 292 21.82 -14.66 -7.69
C SER A 292 21.75 -14.86 -6.18
N PHE A 293 22.08 -13.83 -5.39
CA PHE A 293 21.91 -13.84 -3.93
C PHE A 293 20.48 -14.20 -3.50
N TYR A 294 19.44 -13.72 -4.19
CA TYR A 294 18.05 -14.07 -3.83
C TYR A 294 17.72 -15.54 -4.05
N SER A 295 18.47 -16.24 -4.91
CA SER A 295 18.24 -17.64 -5.25
C SER A 295 19.35 -18.58 -4.76
N VAL A 296 20.25 -18.14 -3.87
CA VAL A 296 21.38 -18.98 -3.40
C VAL A 296 20.95 -20.20 -2.58
N LEU A 297 19.70 -20.24 -2.14
CA LEU A 297 19.09 -21.38 -1.44
C LEU A 297 18.04 -22.10 -2.30
N ASP A 298 17.78 -21.63 -3.52
CA ASP A 298 16.74 -22.15 -4.40
C ASP A 298 17.30 -23.20 -5.37
N PHE A 299 17.22 -24.47 -4.96
CA PHE A 299 17.70 -25.58 -5.77
C PHE A 299 16.56 -26.49 -6.25
N ASN A 300 16.60 -26.83 -7.53
CA ASN A 300 15.66 -27.77 -8.11
C ASN A 300 16.09 -29.22 -7.86
N TRP A 301 15.12 -30.10 -7.61
CA TRP A 301 15.39 -31.54 -7.61
C TRP A 301 15.47 -32.07 -9.04
N ILE A 302 16.68 -32.32 -9.54
CA ILE A 302 16.90 -32.85 -10.88
C ILE A 302 16.62 -34.37 -10.88
N THR A 303 15.38 -34.76 -11.18
CA THR A 303 14.96 -36.16 -11.16
C THR A 303 13.89 -36.44 -12.21
N GLU A 304 13.81 -37.69 -12.66
CA GLU A 304 12.71 -38.17 -13.51
C GLU A 304 11.40 -38.33 -12.72
N ASN A 305 11.45 -38.24 -11.39
CA ASN A 305 10.27 -38.30 -10.54
C ASN A 305 9.38 -37.06 -10.76
N SER A 306 8.24 -37.28 -11.44
CA SER A 306 7.23 -36.25 -11.70
C SER A 306 6.59 -35.66 -10.45
N MET A 307 6.72 -36.32 -9.29
CA MET A 307 6.20 -35.85 -8.01
C MET A 307 7.22 -35.02 -7.20
N SER A 308 8.42 -34.78 -7.72
CA SER A 308 9.49 -34.08 -7.01
C SER A 308 9.09 -32.70 -6.50
N SER A 309 8.49 -31.86 -7.34
CA SER A 309 7.98 -30.54 -6.94
C SER A 309 6.90 -30.64 -5.86
N TYR A 310 6.01 -31.63 -5.94
CA TYR A 310 4.99 -31.87 -4.93
C TYR A 310 5.61 -32.28 -3.59
N ILE A 311 6.59 -33.19 -3.60
CA ILE A 311 7.30 -33.64 -2.40
C ILE A 311 7.95 -32.46 -1.70
N LEU A 312 8.75 -31.66 -2.42
CA LEU A 312 9.43 -30.51 -1.84
C LEU A 312 8.45 -29.47 -1.29
N SER A 313 7.39 -29.16 -2.04
CA SER A 313 6.34 -28.23 -1.59
C SER A 313 5.69 -28.68 -0.28
N LYS A 314 5.41 -29.98 -0.12
CA LYS A 314 4.81 -30.52 1.11
C LYS A 314 5.78 -30.58 2.27
N ILE A 315 7.06 -30.86 2.04
CA ILE A 315 8.07 -30.74 3.08
C ILE A 315 8.14 -29.29 3.59
N GLY A 316 8.31 -28.31 2.69
CA GLY A 316 8.46 -26.91 3.08
C GLY A 316 7.21 -26.32 3.76
N SER A 317 6.01 -26.64 3.26
CA SER A 317 4.76 -26.09 3.83
C SER A 317 4.31 -26.77 5.11
N TYR A 318 4.58 -28.07 5.30
CA TYR A 318 4.04 -28.83 6.44
C TYR A 318 5.05 -29.08 7.56
N LEU A 319 6.35 -28.98 7.29
CA LEU A 319 7.40 -29.01 8.31
C LEU A 319 7.91 -27.58 8.50
N ASN A 320 7.04 -26.72 9.05
CA ASN A 320 7.27 -25.29 9.21
C ASN A 320 6.95 -24.86 10.65
N GLU A 321 7.92 -24.22 11.29
CA GLU A 321 7.85 -23.84 12.71
C GLU A 321 6.91 -22.65 12.98
N GLU A 322 6.75 -21.72 12.02
CA GLU A 322 5.80 -20.61 12.17
C GLU A 322 4.36 -21.10 12.23
N MET A 323 4.04 -22.13 11.45
CA MET A 323 2.69 -22.68 11.37
C MET A 323 2.39 -23.69 12.49
N TYR A 324 3.36 -24.53 12.86
CA TYR A 324 3.13 -25.68 13.73
C TYR A 324 3.89 -25.64 15.06
N GLY A 325 4.65 -24.56 15.32
CA GLY A 325 5.54 -24.45 16.47
C GLY A 325 6.78 -25.33 16.35
N PRO A 326 7.58 -25.42 17.44
CA PRO A 326 8.78 -26.24 17.44
C PRO A 326 8.44 -27.71 17.18
N ASN A 327 9.35 -28.43 16.52
CA ASN A 327 9.15 -29.85 16.26
C ASN A 327 9.20 -30.66 17.56
N ILE A 328 8.02 -31.00 18.07
CA ILE A 328 7.82 -31.85 19.27
C ILE A 328 7.13 -33.17 18.91
N TYR A 329 6.97 -33.44 17.62
CA TYR A 329 6.18 -34.57 17.12
C TYR A 329 7.04 -35.83 17.04
N ASN A 330 6.44 -36.97 17.36
CA ASN A 330 7.13 -38.25 17.32
C ASN A 330 6.66 -39.03 16.09
N PHE A 331 7.32 -38.79 14.96
CA PHE A 331 7.08 -39.54 13.73
C PHE A 331 7.86 -40.85 13.73
N ASP A 332 7.18 -41.96 13.43
CA ASP A 332 7.79 -43.26 13.17
C ASP A 332 7.20 -43.83 11.89
N ILE A 333 8.05 -44.04 10.88
CA ILE A 333 7.64 -44.57 9.58
C ILE A 333 7.01 -45.96 9.64
N ASN A 334 7.42 -46.77 10.62
CA ASN A 334 6.88 -48.12 10.80
C ASN A 334 5.88 -48.18 11.96
N GLY A 335 5.64 -47.04 12.61
CA GLY A 335 4.79 -46.94 13.78
C GLY A 335 3.33 -46.67 13.42
N PRO A 336 2.40 -46.89 14.37
CA PRO A 336 1.04 -46.40 14.21
C PRO A 336 1.04 -44.86 14.22
N TYR A 337 0.08 -44.27 13.50
CA TYR A 337 -0.15 -42.82 13.49
C TYR A 337 -0.26 -42.27 14.92
N ASP A 338 0.52 -41.23 15.23
CA ASP A 338 0.39 -40.49 16.49
C ASP A 338 -0.77 -39.50 16.37
N PRO A 339 -1.88 -39.68 17.11
CA PRO A 339 -3.03 -38.76 17.06
C PRO A 339 -2.70 -37.35 17.53
N LYS A 340 -1.55 -37.12 18.18
CA LYS A 340 -1.09 -35.79 18.58
C LYS A 340 -0.37 -35.05 17.46
N THR A 341 0.06 -35.74 16.41
CA THR A 341 0.69 -35.13 15.25
C THR A 341 -0.40 -34.61 14.30
N PRO A 342 -0.43 -33.31 13.97
CA PRO A 342 -1.35 -32.79 12.97
C PRO A 342 -1.19 -33.56 11.65
N SER A 343 -2.32 -33.92 11.03
CA SER A 343 -2.33 -34.70 9.77
C SER A 343 -1.43 -34.10 8.67
N ASN A 344 -1.33 -32.77 8.60
CA ASN A 344 -0.41 -32.11 7.67
C ASN A 344 1.06 -32.36 8.03
N VAL A 345 1.46 -32.21 9.30
CA VAL A 345 2.84 -32.45 9.75
C VAL A 345 3.24 -33.90 9.47
N GLU A 346 2.35 -34.85 9.78
CA GLU A 346 2.51 -36.27 9.44
C GLU A 346 2.74 -36.45 7.93
N TRP A 347 1.92 -35.81 7.10
CA TRP A 347 2.06 -35.86 5.64
C TRP A 347 3.38 -35.26 5.14
N GLY A 348 3.86 -34.20 5.81
CA GLY A 348 5.17 -33.58 5.58
C GLY A 348 6.30 -34.57 5.83
N PHE A 349 6.26 -35.28 6.97
CA PHE A 349 7.24 -36.32 7.29
C PHE A 349 7.21 -37.49 6.31
N GLN A 350 6.02 -37.92 5.88
CA GLN A 350 5.89 -38.95 4.83
C GLN A 350 6.49 -38.51 3.49
N GLN A 351 6.41 -37.22 3.14
CA GLN A 351 7.09 -36.70 1.95
C GLN A 351 8.61 -36.60 2.16
N LEU A 352 9.04 -36.20 3.36
CA LEU A 352 10.45 -36.17 3.74
C LEU A 352 11.08 -37.55 3.65
N ASP A 353 10.39 -38.61 4.09
CA ASP A 353 10.89 -39.98 3.97
C ASP A 353 11.18 -40.38 2.52
N LYS A 354 10.23 -40.11 1.61
CA LYS A 354 10.42 -40.34 0.18
C LYS A 354 11.63 -39.56 -0.35
N PHE A 355 11.79 -38.30 0.06
CA PHE A 355 12.93 -37.47 -0.33
C PHE A 355 14.25 -38.04 0.18
N LYS A 356 14.29 -38.51 1.43
CA LYS A 356 15.46 -39.15 2.03
C LYS A 356 15.90 -40.39 1.26
N LEU A 357 14.98 -41.33 1.03
CA LEU A 357 15.24 -42.57 0.31
C LEU A 357 15.72 -42.35 -1.13
N LEU A 358 15.14 -41.36 -1.82
CA LEU A 358 15.46 -41.09 -3.23
C LEU A 358 16.72 -40.22 -3.40
N LEU A 359 17.02 -39.35 -2.45
CA LEU A 359 18.10 -38.37 -2.55
C LEU A 359 18.88 -38.15 -1.25
N ALA A 360 18.23 -37.66 -0.20
CA ALA A 360 18.93 -36.98 0.90
C ALA A 360 19.98 -37.87 1.59
N ASP A 361 19.67 -39.16 1.80
CA ASP A 361 20.54 -40.09 2.54
C ASP A 361 21.90 -40.33 1.86
N LYS A 362 22.06 -39.90 0.60
CA LYS A 362 23.37 -39.91 -0.09
C LYS A 362 24.30 -38.80 0.41
N TYR A 363 23.74 -37.66 0.82
CA TYR A 363 24.48 -36.42 1.03
C TYR A 363 24.41 -35.89 2.46
N VAL A 364 23.30 -36.12 3.15
CA VAL A 364 23.04 -35.67 4.53
C VAL A 364 22.31 -36.77 5.32
N ASP A 365 22.25 -36.64 6.63
CA ASP A 365 21.50 -37.48 7.56
C ASP A 365 20.44 -36.62 8.26
N ILE A 366 19.17 -36.85 7.92
CA ILE A 366 18.04 -36.08 8.48
C ILE A 366 17.30 -36.95 9.51
N ASP A 367 17.25 -36.51 10.76
CA ASP A 367 16.44 -37.14 11.81
C ASP A 367 15.08 -36.42 11.91
N TYR A 368 13.99 -37.19 12.05
CA TYR A 368 12.62 -36.65 12.14
C TYR A 368 12.37 -35.80 13.40
N LYS A 369 13.24 -35.88 14.41
CA LYS A 369 13.20 -35.10 15.65
C LYS A 369 14.01 -33.81 15.58
N MET A 370 14.72 -33.56 14.48
CA MET A 370 15.42 -32.29 14.29
C MET A 370 14.41 -31.13 14.24
N PRO A 371 14.80 -29.91 14.64
CA PRO A 371 14.00 -28.71 14.40
C PRO A 371 13.58 -28.62 12.93
N PHE A 372 12.37 -28.14 12.65
CA PHE A 372 11.89 -28.03 11.27
C PHE A 372 12.81 -27.17 10.40
N LYS A 373 13.35 -26.08 10.96
CA LYS A 373 14.33 -25.23 10.27
C LYS A 373 15.61 -25.99 9.88
N GLU A 374 16.08 -26.91 10.72
CA GLU A 374 17.22 -27.78 10.40
C GLU A 374 16.87 -28.80 9.30
N ILE A 375 15.69 -29.41 9.37
CA ILE A 375 15.21 -30.33 8.32
C ILE A 375 15.19 -29.60 6.97
N GLN A 376 14.63 -28.39 6.90
CA GLN A 376 14.57 -27.59 5.67
C GLN A 376 15.97 -27.26 5.14
N LEU A 377 16.89 -26.82 6.00
CA LEU A 377 18.29 -26.57 5.62
C LEU A 377 18.94 -27.82 5.02
N LEU A 378 18.77 -28.99 5.62
CA LEU A 378 19.37 -30.23 5.14
C LEU A 378 18.73 -30.71 3.84
N VAL A 379 17.44 -30.48 3.62
CA VAL A 379 16.77 -30.71 2.32
C VAL A 379 17.39 -29.83 1.24
N THR A 380 17.49 -28.52 1.49
CA THR A 380 18.15 -27.56 0.59
C THR A 380 19.59 -27.96 0.30
N THR A 381 20.34 -28.36 1.33
CA THR A 381 21.74 -28.80 1.21
C THR A 381 21.86 -30.06 0.36
N ALA A 382 20.99 -31.06 0.55
CA ALA A 382 20.98 -32.26 -0.27
C ALA A 382 20.73 -31.96 -1.76
N LEU A 383 19.81 -31.04 -2.04
CA LEU A 383 19.54 -30.56 -3.40
C LEU A 383 20.77 -29.86 -3.99
N PHE A 384 21.39 -28.94 -3.24
CA PHE A 384 22.61 -28.26 -3.65
C PHE A 384 23.73 -29.24 -4.04
N ILE A 385 24.05 -30.19 -3.17
CA ILE A 385 25.12 -31.17 -3.43
C ILE A 385 24.81 -32.03 -4.66
N ASP A 386 23.54 -32.43 -4.84
CA ASP A 386 23.12 -33.17 -6.03
C ASP A 386 23.26 -32.35 -7.33
N ASN A 387 22.90 -31.07 -7.28
CA ASN A 387 23.05 -30.14 -8.40
C ASN A 387 24.53 -29.93 -8.75
N LEU A 388 25.40 -29.82 -7.75
CA LEU A 388 26.85 -29.73 -7.91
C LEU A 388 27.42 -31.02 -8.53
N ALA A 389 27.05 -32.19 -8.01
CA ALA A 389 27.49 -33.49 -8.52
C ALA A 389 27.06 -33.74 -9.99
N LYS A 390 25.93 -33.16 -10.41
CA LYS A 390 25.42 -33.23 -11.80
C LYS A 390 25.97 -32.13 -12.71
N GLY A 391 26.87 -31.28 -12.23
CA GLY A 391 27.47 -30.19 -13.01
C GLY A 391 26.47 -29.12 -13.43
N LYS A 392 25.36 -28.96 -12.71
CA LYS A 392 24.34 -27.92 -12.97
C LYS A 392 24.66 -26.60 -12.28
N LEU A 393 25.52 -26.64 -11.28
CA LEU A 393 26.15 -25.47 -10.69
C LEU A 393 27.58 -25.38 -11.23
N LYS A 394 28.01 -24.18 -11.64
CA LYS A 394 29.41 -23.97 -11.99
C LYS A 394 30.21 -24.03 -10.69
N SER A 395 31.14 -24.97 -10.58
CA SER A 395 32.24 -24.84 -9.61
C SER A 395 33.00 -23.57 -9.96
N GLN A 396 33.09 -22.62 -9.04
CA GLN A 396 34.04 -21.52 -9.17
C GLN A 396 35.44 -22.02 -8.84
#